data_AF-A0A2H6K1T7-F1
#
_entry.id   AF-A0A2H6K1T7-F1
#
_cell.length_a   1.000
_cell.length_b   1.000
_cell.length_c   1.000
_cell.angle_alpha   90.00
_cell.angle_beta   90.00
_cell.angle_gamma   90.00
#
_symmetry.space_group_name_H-M   'P 1'
#
loop_
_entity.id
_entity.type
_entity.pdbx_description
1 polymer ?
#
loop_
_entity_poly.entity_id
_entity_poly.type
_entity_poly.pdbx_seq_one_letter_code
_entity_poly.pdbx_strand_id
1 'polypeptide(L)'
;MFVSHPLIKRNTIEARAYQEAIAKSAVSKNTLVVAPTALGKTVIAVLVAAHFLERFPGRQVLILAPTRPLAAQHAASFREFLNISESRIVLLTGDVSPDKRVVLWKGARVVCATPQVIRNDFAHGRYSADDLSLAVFDEAHRAVGEYPYPELAEEMECRILALTASPGGNVESIDLVCKNLRIKSVEIRDEKDADTAPYVKGTFVEYKRVVLPEPYWVIRNILVNLLRDRLKVLKANGVVKSARSDVTKKELLDLMTALQKGARSGGTEFYASISAVSAALTIAHAIDLLETQGMGPLSKYLERTAEKAKKPKASKALRGLSVKNDFKRALAMSITLREKYSDPKKEALREIIQSIKRDTKIIVFTQYRDTAREITDFLNSFEGVRAVRFVGQASKTGDPGLSQKKQLEVLQSFREGEFNVLVATSVAEEGLDIPSVDLVVFFEPVPSEIRMIQRRGRTGRRSVGRVVVLIAEKTRDEGFYWSSVARERRMKKSLRGIRDRGEGRAPDLTRWTEGS
;
A
#
# COMPACT_ATOMS: atom_id res chain seq x y z
N MET A 1 22.03 13.96 -22.36
CA MET A 1 23.03 14.68 -21.52
C MET A 1 22.94 14.09 -20.13
N PHE A 2 24.07 13.88 -19.44
CA PHE A 2 24.12 13.34 -18.08
C PHE A 2 24.47 14.44 -17.09
N VAL A 3 24.05 14.29 -15.83
CA VAL A 3 24.42 15.19 -14.75
C VAL A 3 25.93 15.12 -14.51
N SER A 4 26.57 16.28 -14.37
CA SER A 4 28.00 16.39 -14.05
C SER A 4 28.17 16.98 -12.65
N HIS A 5 28.74 16.20 -11.72
CA HIS A 5 29.04 16.62 -10.35
C HIS A 5 30.16 15.74 -9.77
N PRO A 6 31.13 16.26 -8.99
CA PRO A 6 32.29 15.48 -8.50
C PRO A 6 31.91 14.24 -7.68
N LEU A 7 30.84 14.35 -6.88
CA LEU A 7 30.31 13.26 -6.06
C LEU A 7 29.26 12.37 -6.76
N ILE A 8 29.00 12.54 -8.05
CA ILE A 8 28.08 11.68 -8.83
C ILE A 8 28.91 10.87 -9.82
N LYS A 9 28.65 9.56 -9.89
CA LYS A 9 29.34 8.67 -10.84
C LYS A 9 28.98 9.09 -12.27
N ARG A 10 29.99 9.15 -13.14
CA ARG A 10 29.82 9.56 -14.54
C ARG A 10 28.81 8.66 -15.26
N ASN A 11 27.98 9.25 -16.12
CA ASN A 11 27.00 8.56 -16.98
C ASN A 11 25.96 7.71 -16.24
N THR A 12 25.69 7.98 -14.95
CA THR A 12 24.69 7.22 -14.17
C THR A 12 23.33 7.91 -14.06
N ILE A 13 23.28 9.24 -14.15
CA ILE A 13 22.04 10.02 -14.04
C ILE A 13 21.86 10.87 -15.30
N GLU A 14 20.81 10.60 -16.08
CA GLU A 14 20.40 11.47 -17.19
C GLU A 14 19.92 12.83 -16.65
N ALA A 15 20.40 13.91 -17.24
CA ALA A 15 19.99 15.26 -16.88
C ALA A 15 18.53 15.49 -17.28
N ARG A 16 17.72 15.93 -16.30
CA ARG A 16 16.31 16.27 -16.50
C ARG A 16 16.03 17.61 -15.84
N ALA A 17 15.63 18.59 -16.64
CA ALA A 17 15.47 19.98 -16.19
C ALA A 17 14.54 20.10 -14.97
N TYR A 18 13.45 19.32 -14.91
CA TYR A 18 12.55 19.35 -13.76
C TYR A 18 13.20 18.84 -12.47
N GLN A 19 14.08 17.83 -12.53
CA GLN A 19 14.78 17.29 -11.36
C GLN A 19 15.79 18.31 -10.83
N GLU A 20 16.51 18.98 -11.72
CA GLU A 20 17.48 20.02 -11.39
C GLU A 20 16.79 21.26 -10.81
N ALA A 21 15.66 21.68 -11.39
CA ALA A 21 14.86 22.79 -10.87
C ALA A 21 14.40 22.54 -9.42
N ILE A 22 13.86 21.34 -9.17
CA ILE A 22 13.42 20.93 -7.83
C ILE A 22 14.61 20.85 -6.86
N ALA A 23 15.74 20.28 -7.30
CA ALA A 23 16.94 20.19 -6.48
C ALA A 23 17.45 21.59 -6.10
N LYS A 24 17.42 22.56 -7.02
CA LYS A 24 17.78 23.97 -6.74
C LYS A 24 16.90 24.59 -5.66
N SER A 25 15.57 24.38 -5.73
CA SER A 25 14.67 24.81 -4.65
C SER A 25 15.04 24.15 -3.31
N ALA A 26 15.23 22.83 -3.31
CA ALA A 26 15.55 22.05 -2.11
C ALA A 26 16.91 22.40 -1.46
N VAL A 27 17.89 22.84 -2.25
CA VAL A 27 19.15 23.38 -1.70
C VAL A 27 18.90 24.69 -0.95
N SER A 28 18.08 25.57 -1.52
CA SER A 28 17.84 26.91 -0.96
C SER A 28 16.95 26.95 0.29
N LYS A 29 15.96 26.05 0.37
CA LYS A 29 14.91 26.09 1.40
C LYS A 29 14.43 24.68 1.75
N ASN A 30 13.89 24.51 2.96
CA ASN A 30 13.22 23.26 3.34
C ASN A 30 12.06 23.02 2.37
N THR A 31 12.11 21.93 1.61
CA THR A 31 11.24 21.75 0.44
C THR A 31 10.48 20.44 0.53
N LEU A 32 9.17 20.49 0.30
CA LEU A 32 8.33 19.32 0.09
C LEU A 32 8.18 19.09 -1.40
N VAL A 33 8.67 17.96 -1.89
CA VAL A 33 8.51 17.52 -3.27
C VAL A 33 7.35 16.57 -3.37
N VAL A 34 6.31 17.01 -4.07
CA VAL A 34 5.14 16.21 -4.41
C VAL A 34 5.24 15.82 -5.88
N ALA A 35 5.65 14.59 -6.12
CA ALA A 35 5.84 14.09 -7.47
C ALA A 35 5.46 12.60 -7.55
N PRO A 36 4.81 12.12 -8.64
CA PRO A 36 4.68 10.70 -8.91
C PRO A 36 6.02 9.98 -8.75
N THR A 37 6.02 8.76 -8.20
CA THR A 37 7.26 7.97 -7.99
C THR A 37 8.09 7.87 -9.27
N ALA A 38 7.39 7.77 -10.40
CA ALA A 38 7.90 7.88 -11.77
C ALA A 38 9.02 8.89 -12.01
N LEU A 39 8.87 10.07 -11.42
CA LEU A 39 9.68 11.23 -11.73
C LEU A 39 11.05 11.19 -11.05
N GLY A 40 11.37 10.09 -10.35
CA GLY A 40 12.70 9.86 -9.79
C GLY A 40 12.97 10.72 -8.56
N LYS A 41 12.06 10.72 -7.57
CA LYS A 41 12.27 11.43 -6.30
C LYS A 41 13.59 11.05 -5.60
N THR A 42 14.01 9.78 -5.70
CA THR A 42 15.32 9.33 -5.21
C THR A 42 16.47 10.02 -5.93
N VAL A 43 16.38 10.25 -7.24
CA VAL A 43 17.40 11.01 -7.99
C VAL A 43 17.46 12.44 -7.48
N ILE A 44 16.31 13.10 -7.25
CA ILE A 44 16.27 14.43 -6.63
C ILE A 44 16.98 14.43 -5.27
N ALA A 45 16.72 13.44 -4.41
CA ALA A 45 17.43 13.31 -3.13
C ALA A 45 18.94 13.11 -3.32
N VAL A 46 19.38 12.33 -4.29
CA VAL A 46 20.80 12.13 -4.59
C VAL A 46 21.45 13.43 -5.05
N LEU A 47 20.80 14.22 -5.93
CA LEU A 47 21.31 15.52 -6.39
C LEU A 47 21.49 16.50 -5.22
N VAL A 48 20.47 16.61 -4.36
CA VAL A 48 20.53 17.48 -3.18
C VAL A 48 21.57 16.98 -2.17
N ALA A 49 21.65 15.68 -1.94
CA ALA A 49 22.65 15.08 -1.06
C ALA A 49 24.07 15.33 -1.58
N ALA A 50 24.33 15.17 -2.88
CA ALA A 50 25.64 15.43 -3.47
C ALA A 50 26.09 16.89 -3.21
N HIS A 51 25.19 17.86 -3.37
CA HIS A 51 25.47 19.26 -3.05
C HIS A 51 25.85 19.47 -1.58
N PHE A 52 25.07 18.95 -0.63
CA PHE A 52 25.35 19.12 0.81
C PHE A 52 26.59 18.34 1.28
N LEU A 53 26.90 17.20 0.65
CA LEU A 53 28.10 16.42 0.94
C LEU A 53 29.37 17.11 0.43
N GLU A 54 29.29 17.83 -0.68
CA GLU A 54 30.39 18.65 -1.20
C GLU A 54 30.57 19.92 -0.35
N ARG A 55 29.47 20.62 -0.08
CA ARG A 55 29.49 21.88 0.70
C ARG A 55 29.90 21.67 2.17
N PHE A 56 29.56 20.54 2.76
CA PHE A 56 29.88 20.21 4.16
C PHE A 56 30.56 18.83 4.26
N PRO A 57 31.87 18.71 3.94
CA PRO A 57 32.58 17.44 3.91
C PRO A 57 32.59 16.65 5.23
N GLY A 58 32.55 17.37 6.37
CA GLY A 58 32.51 16.79 7.71
C GLY A 58 31.12 16.47 8.26
N ARG A 59 30.06 16.79 7.52
CA ARG A 59 28.68 16.50 7.89
C ARG A 59 28.09 15.37 7.05
N GLN A 60 27.02 14.78 7.58
CA GLN A 60 26.37 13.61 7.03
C GLN A 60 25.01 13.97 6.42
N VAL A 61 24.54 13.08 5.53
CA VAL A 61 23.19 13.11 4.99
C VAL A 61 22.41 11.93 5.54
N LEU A 62 21.24 12.19 6.11
CA LEU A 62 20.32 11.18 6.60
C LEU A 62 19.14 11.01 5.65
N ILE A 63 18.80 9.77 5.31
CA ILE A 63 17.61 9.39 4.54
C ILE A 63 16.75 8.48 5.41
N LEU A 64 15.56 8.97 5.74
CA LEU A 64 14.58 8.25 6.54
C LEU A 64 13.51 7.63 5.64
N ALA A 65 13.31 6.32 5.76
CA ALA A 65 12.28 5.59 5.04
C ALA A 65 11.40 4.75 5.98
N PRO A 66 10.08 4.61 5.71
CA PRO A 66 9.16 3.98 6.65
C PRO A 66 9.44 2.51 6.97
N THR A 67 10.05 1.77 6.05
CA THR A 67 10.29 0.34 6.17
C THR A 67 11.75 -0.01 5.92
N ARG A 68 12.20 -1.13 6.50
CA ARG A 68 13.59 -1.62 6.33
C ARG A 68 13.95 -1.86 4.85
N PRO A 69 13.08 -2.47 4.01
CA PRO A 69 13.43 -2.68 2.61
C PRO A 69 13.50 -1.36 1.82
N LEU A 70 12.65 -0.37 2.12
CA LEU A 70 12.75 0.95 1.48
C LEU A 70 14.06 1.65 1.86
N ALA A 71 14.47 1.59 3.12
CA ALA A 71 15.76 2.12 3.56
C ALA A 71 16.94 1.43 2.86
N ALA A 72 16.88 0.09 2.74
CA ALA A 72 17.89 -0.68 2.01
C ALA A 72 17.92 -0.34 0.50
N GLN A 73 16.75 -0.14 -0.11
CA GLN A 73 16.63 0.28 -1.51
C GLN A 73 17.23 1.67 -1.77
N HIS A 74 17.03 2.62 -0.84
CA HIS A 74 17.68 3.92 -0.92
C HIS A 74 19.20 3.78 -0.76
N ALA A 75 19.69 3.00 0.22
CA ALA A 75 21.12 2.75 0.37
C ALA A 75 21.76 2.18 -0.91
N ALA A 76 21.09 1.20 -1.55
CA ALA A 76 21.54 0.65 -2.82
C ALA A 76 21.56 1.70 -3.94
N SER A 77 20.51 2.53 -4.04
CA SER A 77 20.44 3.60 -5.05
C SER A 77 21.51 4.67 -4.83
N PHE A 78 21.79 5.04 -3.57
CA PHE A 78 22.86 5.98 -3.25
C PHE A 78 24.25 5.40 -3.58
N ARG A 79 24.49 4.10 -3.34
CA ARG A 79 25.72 3.42 -3.79
C ARG A 79 25.83 3.35 -5.31
N GLU A 80 24.72 3.17 -6.01
CA GLU A 80 24.66 3.17 -7.46
C GLU A 80 25.11 4.52 -8.04
N PHE A 81 24.58 5.63 -7.50
CA PHE A 81 24.76 6.96 -8.09
C PHE A 81 25.90 7.81 -7.51
N LEU A 82 26.20 7.71 -6.21
CA LEU A 82 27.23 8.55 -5.60
C LEU A 82 28.63 7.98 -5.76
N ASN A 83 29.57 8.84 -6.07
CA ASN A 83 31.00 8.54 -6.10
C ASN A 83 31.61 8.62 -4.69
N ILE A 84 31.10 7.79 -3.78
CA ILE A 84 31.54 7.67 -2.38
C ILE A 84 31.79 6.19 -2.09
N SER A 85 32.81 5.89 -1.30
CA SER A 85 33.09 4.52 -0.87
C SER A 85 31.85 3.88 -0.23
N GLU A 86 31.52 2.66 -0.65
CA GLU A 86 30.29 1.98 -0.21
C GLU A 86 30.22 1.79 1.30
N SER A 87 31.38 1.67 1.97
CA SER A 87 31.48 1.54 3.44
C SER A 87 31.04 2.80 4.19
N ARG A 88 31.01 3.96 3.51
CA ARG A 88 30.52 5.24 4.06
C ARG A 88 29.04 5.50 3.74
N ILE A 89 28.36 4.59 3.04
CA ILE A 89 26.92 4.61 2.82
C ILE A 89 26.30 3.48 3.66
N VAL A 90 25.83 3.83 4.85
CA VAL A 90 25.43 2.85 5.87
C VAL A 90 23.91 2.69 5.94
N LEU A 91 23.47 1.50 6.35
CA LEU A 91 22.07 1.17 6.59
C LEU A 91 21.86 0.92 8.09
N LEU A 92 21.04 1.75 8.73
CA LEU A 92 20.70 1.61 10.16
C LEU A 92 19.24 1.18 10.32
N THR A 93 19.05 -0.10 10.62
CA THR A 93 17.75 -0.70 10.94
C THR A 93 17.80 -1.34 12.32
N GLY A 94 16.65 -1.85 12.79
CA GLY A 94 16.56 -2.56 14.07
C GLY A 94 17.35 -3.88 14.14
N ASP A 95 17.99 -4.32 13.05
CA ASP A 95 18.81 -5.54 13.01
C ASP A 95 20.28 -5.28 13.41
N VAL A 96 20.70 -4.02 13.48
CA VAL A 96 22.05 -3.63 13.87
C VAL A 96 22.07 -3.31 15.36
N SER A 97 22.99 -3.90 16.14
CA SER A 97 23.09 -3.63 17.57
C SER A 97 23.45 -2.17 17.88
N PRO A 98 22.99 -1.60 19.01
CA PRO A 98 23.23 -0.19 19.34
C PRO A 98 24.71 0.24 19.25
N ASP A 99 25.63 -0.54 19.80
CA ASP A 99 27.06 -0.21 19.79
C ASP A 99 27.63 -0.17 18.37
N LYS A 100 27.21 -1.11 17.51
CA LYS A 100 27.59 -1.10 16.09
C LYS A 100 27.01 0.11 15.36
N ARG A 101 25.79 0.56 15.71
CA ARG A 101 25.18 1.75 15.10
C ARG A 101 25.99 3.01 15.40
N VAL A 102 26.53 3.17 16.60
CA VAL A 102 27.41 4.31 16.96
C VAL A 102 28.67 4.33 16.09
N VAL A 103 29.32 3.18 15.91
CA VAL A 103 30.52 3.07 15.08
C VAL A 103 30.21 3.36 13.60
N LEU A 104 29.12 2.76 13.09
CA LEU A 104 28.68 2.98 11.71
C LEU A 104 28.27 4.43 11.45
N TRP A 105 27.58 5.06 12.40
CA TRP A 105 27.23 6.47 12.34
C TRP A 105 28.49 7.30 12.17
N LYS A 106 29.48 7.21 13.07
CA LYS A 106 30.71 8.02 13.01
C LYS A 106 31.48 7.89 11.68
N GLY A 107 31.47 6.72 11.05
CA GLY A 107 32.17 6.47 9.79
C GLY A 107 31.38 6.86 8.52
N ALA A 108 30.09 7.19 8.66
CA ALA A 108 29.21 7.41 7.53
C ALA A 108 29.35 8.80 6.91
N ARG A 109 29.06 8.90 5.62
CA ARG A 109 28.71 10.15 4.94
C ARG A 109 27.23 10.18 4.60
N VAL A 110 26.66 9.02 4.30
CA VAL A 110 25.24 8.84 4.00
C VAL A 110 24.69 7.75 4.91
N VAL A 111 23.61 8.05 5.61
CA VAL A 111 22.91 7.13 6.49
C VAL A 111 21.51 6.92 5.94
N CYS A 112 21.16 5.69 5.57
CA CYS A 112 19.79 5.30 5.26
C CYS A 112 19.20 4.55 6.46
N ALA A 113 18.04 4.95 6.97
CA ALA A 113 17.53 4.39 8.21
C ALA A 113 16.00 4.36 8.30
N THR A 114 15.50 3.52 9.22
CA THR A 114 14.11 3.60 9.66
C THR A 114 13.96 4.64 10.76
N PRO A 115 12.91 5.49 10.75
CA PRO A 115 12.77 6.62 11.68
C PRO A 115 12.80 6.22 13.16
N GLN A 116 12.21 5.07 13.48
CA GLN A 116 12.16 4.57 14.86
C GLN A 116 13.55 4.36 15.47
N VAL A 117 14.52 3.92 14.65
CA VAL A 117 15.90 3.66 15.10
C VAL A 117 16.60 4.97 15.40
N ILE A 118 16.51 5.94 14.49
CA ILE A 118 17.15 7.25 14.65
C ILE A 118 16.56 7.99 15.85
N ARG A 119 15.23 8.02 15.98
CA ARG A 119 14.58 8.65 17.14
C ARG A 119 15.08 8.05 18.45
N ASN A 120 15.06 6.72 18.53
CA ASN A 120 15.51 6.05 19.75
C ASN A 120 17.00 6.31 20.02
N ASP A 121 17.84 6.42 19.00
CA ASP A 121 19.27 6.66 19.20
C ASP A 121 19.59 8.10 19.61
N PHE A 122 18.89 9.09 19.03
CA PHE A 122 18.95 10.48 19.46
C PHE A 122 18.47 10.66 20.91
N ALA A 123 17.31 10.07 21.25
CA ALA A 123 16.77 10.13 22.61
C ALA A 123 17.69 9.51 23.67
N HIS A 124 18.56 8.57 23.29
CA HIS A 124 19.56 7.97 24.19
C HIS A 124 20.95 8.63 24.07
N GLY A 125 21.09 9.72 23.32
CA GLY A 125 22.35 10.44 23.16
C GLY A 125 23.46 9.61 22.50
N ARG A 126 23.12 8.62 21.67
CA ARG A 126 24.12 7.72 21.04
C ARG A 126 24.95 8.43 19.97
N TYR A 127 24.35 9.42 19.32
CA TYR A 127 24.95 10.34 18.34
C TYR A 127 24.00 11.54 18.15
N SER A 128 24.48 12.65 17.56
CA SER A 128 23.75 13.92 17.51
C SER A 128 23.15 14.21 16.14
N ALA A 129 22.01 14.92 16.13
CA ALA A 129 21.45 15.51 14.92
C ALA A 129 22.34 16.63 14.33
N ASP A 130 23.24 17.21 15.13
CA ASP A 130 24.18 18.27 14.70
C ASP A 130 25.19 17.80 13.64
N ASP A 131 25.42 16.48 13.56
CA ASP A 131 26.28 15.86 12.56
C ASP A 131 25.70 15.99 11.13
N LEU A 132 24.42 16.37 11.01
CA LEU A 132 23.69 16.37 9.75
C LEU A 132 23.78 17.72 9.01
N SER A 133 23.96 17.65 7.69
CA SER A 133 23.76 18.79 6.77
C SER A 133 22.44 18.72 6.01
N LEU A 134 21.88 17.52 5.84
CA LEU A 134 20.61 17.26 5.16
C LEU A 134 19.90 16.06 5.79
N ALA A 135 18.59 16.19 6.01
CA ALA A 135 17.67 15.11 6.32
C ALA A 135 16.61 14.98 5.23
N VAL A 136 16.50 13.78 4.65
CA VAL A 136 15.52 13.42 3.64
C VAL A 136 14.42 12.57 4.29
N PHE A 137 13.19 13.05 4.25
CA PHE A 137 12.01 12.35 4.77
C PHE A 137 11.24 11.72 3.60
N ASP A 138 11.40 10.42 3.37
CA ASP A 138 10.62 9.70 2.35
C ASP A 138 9.21 9.37 2.85
N GLU A 139 8.24 9.32 1.94
CA GLU A 139 6.80 9.22 2.27
C GLU A 139 6.37 10.22 3.35
N ALA A 140 6.78 11.49 3.19
CA ALA A 140 6.60 12.58 4.14
C ALA A 140 5.15 12.85 4.58
N HIS A 141 4.16 12.34 3.85
CA HIS A 141 2.75 12.37 4.26
C HIS A 141 2.46 11.64 5.58
N ARG A 142 3.43 10.87 6.10
CA ARG A 142 3.40 10.24 7.42
C ARG A 142 3.80 11.17 8.57
N ALA A 143 4.29 12.38 8.30
CA ALA A 143 4.72 13.33 9.31
C ALA A 143 3.53 14.01 10.03
N VAL A 144 2.65 13.21 10.62
CA VAL A 144 1.45 13.62 11.34
C VAL A 144 1.21 12.71 12.53
N GLY A 145 0.57 13.23 13.58
CA GLY A 145 0.29 12.48 14.81
C GLY A 145 1.54 11.93 15.48
N GLU A 146 1.42 10.74 16.08
CA GLU A 146 2.47 10.07 16.86
C GLU A 146 3.57 9.37 16.02
N TYR A 147 3.60 9.60 14.70
CA TYR A 147 4.67 9.04 13.86
C TYR A 147 6.01 9.73 14.21
N PRO A 148 7.19 9.06 14.12
CA PRO A 148 8.44 9.68 14.60
C PRO A 148 8.95 10.89 13.80
N TYR A 149 8.37 11.20 12.63
CA TYR A 149 8.89 12.26 11.74
C TYR A 149 8.80 13.69 12.30
N PRO A 150 7.67 14.15 12.90
CA PRO A 150 7.60 15.48 13.49
C PRO A 150 8.66 15.69 14.57
N GLU A 151 8.78 14.75 15.51
CA GLU A 151 9.78 14.77 16.59
C GLU A 151 11.21 14.85 16.05
N LEU A 152 11.56 13.98 15.11
CA LEU A 152 12.89 14.02 14.45
C LEU A 152 13.14 15.34 13.71
N ALA A 153 12.12 15.91 13.07
CA ALA A 153 12.25 17.15 12.34
C ALA A 153 12.43 18.36 13.28
N GLU A 154 11.91 18.30 14.51
CA GLU A 154 12.13 19.32 15.55
C GLU A 154 13.56 19.27 16.11
N GLU A 155 14.14 18.07 16.28
CA GLU A 155 15.51 17.91 16.82
C GLU A 155 16.62 18.28 15.82
N MET A 156 16.35 18.30 14.51
CA MET A 156 17.37 18.44 13.47
C MET A 156 17.53 19.87 12.95
N GLU A 157 18.62 20.59 13.24
CA GLU A 157 18.86 21.94 12.68
C GLU A 157 19.47 21.96 11.25
N CYS A 158 19.23 20.91 10.46
CA CYS A 158 19.79 20.74 9.11
C CYS A 158 18.76 21.05 7.99
N ARG A 159 19.20 21.00 6.72
CA ARG A 159 18.26 21.14 5.59
C ARG A 159 17.26 19.98 5.58
N ILE A 160 15.98 20.28 5.37
CA ILE A 160 14.94 19.25 5.21
C ILE A 160 14.51 19.14 3.75
N LEU A 161 14.60 17.94 3.19
CA LEU A 161 13.96 17.55 1.94
C LEU A 161 12.88 16.51 2.23
N ALA A 162 11.62 16.87 2.02
CA ALA A 162 10.50 15.95 2.19
C ALA A 162 10.05 15.42 0.83
N LEU A 163 9.86 14.11 0.70
CA LEU A 163 9.47 13.45 -0.54
C LEU A 163 8.15 12.72 -0.36
N THR A 164 7.20 12.91 -1.27
CA THR A 164 5.97 12.14 -1.27
C THR A 164 5.36 12.02 -2.67
N ALA A 165 4.70 10.90 -2.94
CA ALA A 165 3.85 10.75 -4.13
C ALA A 165 2.42 11.28 -3.90
N SER A 166 2.02 11.49 -2.64
CA SER A 166 0.68 11.87 -2.25
C SER A 166 0.74 12.53 -0.87
N PRO A 167 0.69 13.86 -0.76
CA PRO A 167 0.92 14.57 0.50
C PRO A 167 -0.28 14.55 1.46
N GLY A 168 -1.44 14.02 1.03
CA GLY A 168 -2.65 13.97 1.86
C GLY A 168 -3.92 13.95 1.01
N GLY A 169 -5.07 13.69 1.64
CA GLY A 169 -6.37 13.69 0.95
C GLY A 169 -7.02 15.06 0.84
N ASN A 170 -6.53 16.06 1.58
CA ASN A 170 -7.05 17.43 1.65
C ASN A 170 -5.90 18.42 1.92
N VAL A 171 -6.18 19.72 1.82
CA VAL A 171 -5.16 20.78 1.97
C VAL A 171 -4.65 20.84 3.41
N GLU A 172 -5.53 20.66 4.39
CA GLU A 172 -5.18 20.72 5.82
C GLU A 172 -4.15 19.66 6.22
N SER A 173 -4.21 18.46 5.62
CA SER A 173 -3.19 17.43 5.86
C SER A 173 -1.82 17.85 5.31
N ILE A 174 -1.80 18.56 4.19
CA ILE A 174 -0.55 19.02 3.56
C ILE A 174 0.06 20.14 4.40
N ASP A 175 -0.77 21.09 4.84
CA ASP A 175 -0.36 22.18 5.71
C ASP A 175 0.21 21.65 7.04
N LEU A 176 -0.40 20.60 7.61
CA LEU A 176 0.12 19.94 8.81
C LEU A 176 1.48 19.28 8.58
N VAL A 177 1.67 18.57 7.46
CA VAL A 177 2.98 17.99 7.09
C VAL A 177 4.02 19.10 6.89
N CYS A 178 3.66 20.17 6.20
CA CYS A 178 4.54 21.32 5.98
C CYS A 178 4.95 21.98 7.30
N LYS A 179 4.00 22.15 8.24
CA LYS A 179 4.28 22.66 9.59
C LYS A 179 5.25 21.75 10.33
N ASN A 180 4.92 20.47 10.44
CA ASN A 180 5.71 19.50 11.21
C ASN A 180 7.13 19.30 10.67
N LEU A 181 7.32 19.38 9.35
CA LEU A 181 8.63 19.25 8.71
C LEU A 181 9.30 20.61 8.42
N ARG A 182 8.76 21.72 8.95
CA ARG A 182 9.28 23.09 8.78
C ARG A 182 9.54 23.46 7.31
N ILE A 183 8.63 23.04 6.43
CA ILE A 183 8.70 23.27 4.98
C ILE A 183 8.43 24.74 4.66
N LYS A 184 9.22 25.28 3.73
CA LYS A 184 9.15 26.67 3.26
C LYS A 184 8.89 26.78 1.75
N SER A 185 8.94 25.67 1.01
CA SER A 185 8.65 25.61 -0.42
C SER A 185 7.98 24.27 -0.76
N VAL A 186 6.95 24.28 -1.61
CA VAL A 186 6.29 23.05 -2.05
C VAL A 186 6.43 22.90 -3.57
N GLU A 187 7.28 21.98 -4.00
CA GLU A 187 7.49 21.66 -5.41
C GLU A 187 6.54 20.55 -5.84
N ILE A 188 5.50 20.91 -6.61
CA ILE A 188 4.51 19.96 -7.11
C ILE A 188 4.82 19.68 -8.59
N ARG A 189 4.85 18.40 -8.97
CA ARG A 189 4.87 17.94 -10.37
C ARG A 189 3.81 16.87 -10.61
N ASP A 190 3.04 17.01 -11.68
CA ASP A 190 2.11 16.03 -12.20
C ASP A 190 2.79 15.28 -13.37
N GLU A 191 2.24 14.13 -13.77
CA GLU A 191 2.68 13.42 -14.97
C GLU A 191 2.29 14.12 -16.28
N LYS A 192 1.36 15.06 -16.21
CA LYS A 192 0.87 15.83 -17.36
C LYS A 192 1.56 17.19 -17.52
N ASP A 193 2.44 17.59 -16.60
CA ASP A 193 3.16 18.85 -16.75
C ASP A 193 4.12 18.76 -17.95
N ALA A 194 4.33 19.88 -18.65
CA ALA A 194 5.12 19.91 -19.89
C ALA A 194 6.57 19.46 -19.69
N ASP A 195 7.15 19.73 -18.52
CA ASP A 195 8.53 19.38 -18.15
C ASP A 195 8.70 17.91 -17.71
N THR A 196 7.60 17.19 -17.44
CA THR A 196 7.63 15.81 -16.92
C THR A 196 6.99 14.79 -17.86
N ALA A 197 5.99 15.18 -18.64
CA ALA A 197 5.26 14.31 -19.56
C ALA A 197 6.15 13.48 -20.51
N PRO A 198 7.28 14.01 -21.07
CA PRO A 198 8.18 13.23 -21.92
C PRO A 198 8.83 12.02 -21.21
N TYR A 199 8.89 12.04 -19.88
CA TYR A 199 9.61 11.05 -19.08
C TYR A 199 8.68 10.03 -18.40
N VAL A 200 7.36 10.26 -18.44
CA VAL A 200 6.39 9.35 -17.83
C VAL A 200 5.81 8.42 -18.89
N LYS A 201 6.23 7.16 -18.86
CA LYS A 201 5.51 6.10 -19.58
C LYS A 201 4.25 5.76 -18.79
N GLY A 202 3.08 6.04 -19.36
CA GLY A 202 1.81 5.76 -18.72
C GLY A 202 1.62 4.25 -18.49
N THR A 203 1.23 3.85 -17.28
CA THR A 203 0.67 2.52 -17.03
C THR A 203 -0.83 2.59 -17.27
N PHE A 204 -1.33 1.95 -18.33
CA PHE A 204 -2.75 1.87 -18.59
C PHE A 204 -3.40 0.88 -17.60
N VAL A 205 -4.37 1.37 -16.83
CA VAL A 205 -5.21 0.53 -15.97
C VAL A 205 -6.54 0.32 -16.67
N GLU A 206 -6.78 -0.92 -17.07
CA GLU A 206 -8.03 -1.38 -17.64
C GLU A 206 -8.95 -1.87 -16.53
N TYR A 207 -10.17 -1.33 -16.45
CA TYR A 207 -11.18 -1.80 -15.52
C TYR A 207 -12.14 -2.73 -16.24
N LYS A 208 -11.98 -4.04 -16.06
CA LYS A 208 -12.85 -5.05 -16.67
C LYS A 208 -14.03 -5.32 -15.74
N ARG A 209 -15.22 -4.90 -16.18
CA ARG A 209 -16.48 -5.14 -15.46
C ARG A 209 -16.93 -6.58 -15.65
N VAL A 210 -17.41 -7.19 -14.57
CA VAL A 210 -17.87 -8.57 -14.50
C VAL A 210 -19.31 -8.57 -14.00
N VAL A 211 -20.23 -9.07 -14.80
CA VAL A 211 -21.64 -9.19 -14.43
C VAL A 211 -21.82 -10.46 -13.60
N LEU A 212 -22.41 -10.31 -12.40
CA LEU A 212 -22.74 -11.46 -11.55
C LEU A 212 -24.09 -12.06 -11.96
N PRO A 213 -24.19 -13.39 -12.13
CA PRO A 213 -25.42 -14.04 -12.55
C PRO A 213 -26.47 -14.02 -11.43
N GLU A 214 -27.74 -14.21 -11.80
CA GLU A 214 -28.92 -14.15 -10.90
C GLU A 214 -28.73 -14.90 -9.56
N PRO A 215 -28.16 -16.12 -9.51
CA PRO A 215 -28.03 -16.87 -8.26
C PRO A 215 -27.17 -16.16 -7.19
N TYR A 216 -26.24 -15.29 -7.57
CA TYR A 216 -25.48 -14.46 -6.62
C TYR A 216 -26.41 -13.50 -5.88
N TRP A 217 -27.33 -12.87 -6.60
CA TRP A 217 -28.26 -11.90 -6.05
C TRP A 217 -29.28 -12.54 -5.10
N VAL A 218 -29.70 -13.77 -5.39
CA VAL A 218 -30.58 -14.54 -4.48
C VAL A 218 -29.90 -14.77 -3.14
N ILE A 219 -28.67 -15.33 -3.14
CA ILE A 219 -27.92 -15.57 -1.90
C ILE A 219 -27.62 -14.26 -1.18
N ARG A 220 -27.22 -13.23 -1.92
CA ARG A 220 -26.96 -11.90 -1.37
C ARG A 220 -28.18 -11.35 -0.64
N ASN A 221 -29.38 -11.45 -1.22
CA ASN A 221 -30.60 -10.96 -0.61
C ASN A 221 -30.93 -11.71 0.70
N ILE A 222 -30.71 -13.02 0.73
CA ILE A 222 -30.84 -13.83 1.96
C ILE A 222 -29.88 -13.32 3.04
N LEU A 223 -28.61 -13.12 2.70
CA LEU A 223 -27.60 -12.60 3.64
C LEU A 223 -27.90 -11.17 4.09
N VAL A 224 -28.37 -10.30 3.20
CA VAL A 224 -28.75 -8.92 3.51
C VAL A 224 -29.95 -8.88 4.48
N ASN A 225 -30.93 -9.77 4.32
CA ASN A 225 -32.05 -9.88 5.25
C ASN A 225 -31.59 -10.36 6.62
N LEU A 226 -30.71 -11.37 6.68
CA LEU A 226 -30.07 -11.80 7.92
C LEU A 226 -29.33 -10.67 8.63
N LEU A 227 -28.59 -9.85 7.87
CA LEU A 227 -27.89 -8.68 8.40
C LEU A 227 -28.88 -7.68 8.99
N ARG A 228 -29.92 -7.34 8.22
CA ARG A 228 -30.98 -6.40 8.64
C ARG A 228 -31.63 -6.82 9.93
N ASP A 229 -31.90 -8.11 10.12
CA ASP A 229 -32.50 -8.63 11.36
C ASP A 229 -31.58 -8.43 12.57
N ARG A 230 -30.26 -8.56 12.39
CA ARG A 230 -29.31 -8.25 13.48
C ARG A 230 -29.26 -6.75 13.76
N LEU A 231 -29.31 -5.91 12.73
CA LEU A 231 -29.35 -4.46 12.91
C LEU A 231 -30.64 -3.97 13.57
N LYS A 232 -31.78 -4.66 13.36
CA LYS A 232 -33.03 -4.37 14.07
C LYS A 232 -32.91 -4.61 15.58
N VAL A 233 -32.20 -5.65 16.00
CA VAL A 233 -31.91 -5.89 17.43
C VAL A 233 -31.08 -4.75 18.00
N LEU A 234 -30.04 -4.30 17.28
CA LEU A 234 -29.23 -3.16 17.70
C LEU A 234 -30.05 -1.87 17.78
N LYS A 235 -30.97 -1.66 16.84
CA LYS A 235 -31.87 -0.50 16.85
C LYS A 235 -32.81 -0.54 18.06
N ALA A 236 -33.43 -1.68 18.33
CA ALA A 236 -34.33 -1.86 19.47
C ALA A 236 -33.63 -1.58 20.80
N ASN A 237 -32.36 -1.93 20.91
CA ASN A 237 -31.54 -1.68 22.09
C ASN A 237 -30.88 -0.28 22.09
N GLY A 238 -31.29 0.63 21.20
CA GLY A 238 -30.77 2.01 21.14
C GLY A 238 -29.32 2.16 20.67
N VAL A 239 -28.67 1.08 20.21
CA VAL A 239 -27.25 1.09 19.80
C VAL A 239 -27.04 1.78 18.45
N VAL A 240 -28.02 1.67 17.54
CA VAL A 240 -28.00 2.33 16.23
C VAL A 240 -29.31 3.04 15.95
N LYS A 241 -29.27 4.13 15.19
CA LYS A 241 -30.46 4.93 14.84
C LYS A 241 -31.36 4.23 13.81
N SER A 242 -30.79 3.40 12.94
CA SER A 242 -31.51 2.73 11.85
C SER A 242 -30.95 1.33 11.56
N ALA A 243 -31.78 0.47 10.98
CA ALA A 243 -31.40 -0.89 10.57
C ALA A 243 -31.01 -0.93 9.08
N ARG A 244 -30.17 0.01 8.65
CA ARG A 244 -29.75 0.19 7.26
C ARG A 244 -28.80 -0.91 6.81
N SER A 245 -29.05 -1.53 5.66
CA SER A 245 -28.24 -2.66 5.16
C SER A 245 -26.93 -2.25 4.49
N ASP A 246 -26.71 -0.97 4.25
CA ASP A 246 -25.49 -0.36 3.70
C ASP A 246 -24.48 0.02 4.81
N VAL A 247 -24.63 -0.56 6.00
CA VAL A 247 -23.68 -0.40 7.12
C VAL A 247 -22.28 -0.89 6.72
N THR A 248 -21.25 -0.11 7.05
CA THR A 248 -19.87 -0.48 6.69
C THR A 248 -19.26 -1.43 7.72
N LYS A 249 -18.30 -2.26 7.30
CA LYS A 249 -17.53 -3.11 8.23
C LYS A 249 -16.83 -2.28 9.32
N LYS A 250 -16.36 -1.07 8.97
CA LYS A 250 -15.74 -0.14 9.92
C LYS A 250 -16.74 0.27 11.00
N GLU A 251 -17.94 0.70 10.61
CA GLU A 251 -19.00 1.06 11.58
C GLU A 251 -19.34 -0.09 12.52
N LEU A 252 -19.43 -1.32 12.01
CA LEU A 252 -19.69 -2.49 12.86
C LEU A 252 -18.54 -2.77 13.84
N LEU A 253 -17.28 -2.56 13.45
CA LEU A 253 -16.12 -2.69 14.33
C LEU A 253 -16.05 -1.59 15.38
N ASP A 254 -16.38 -0.35 15.00
CA ASP A 254 -16.46 0.78 15.91
C ASP A 254 -17.57 0.56 16.96
N LEU A 255 -18.73 0.07 16.52
CA LEU A 255 -19.82 -0.35 17.41
C LEU A 255 -19.40 -1.49 18.34
N MET A 256 -18.70 -2.52 17.83
CA MET A 256 -18.19 -3.61 18.66
C MET A 256 -17.25 -3.09 19.75
N THR A 257 -16.33 -2.19 19.38
CA THR A 257 -15.37 -1.58 20.30
C THR A 257 -16.07 -0.72 21.35
N ALA A 258 -17.05 0.08 20.95
CA ALA A 258 -17.85 0.90 21.85
C ALA A 258 -18.63 0.04 22.87
N LEU A 259 -19.31 -1.01 22.39
CA LEU A 259 -20.02 -1.95 23.26
C LEU A 259 -19.05 -2.64 24.24
N GLN A 260 -17.90 -3.13 23.77
CA GLN A 260 -16.92 -3.79 24.64
C GLN A 260 -16.36 -2.87 25.75
N LYS A 261 -16.23 -1.57 25.50
CA LYS A 261 -15.82 -0.60 26.53
C LYS A 261 -16.90 -0.40 27.61
N GLY A 262 -18.17 -0.54 27.26
CA GLY A 262 -19.30 -0.48 28.20
C GLY A 262 -19.58 -1.76 29.00
N ALA A 263 -18.75 -2.80 28.85
CA ALA A 263 -19.05 -4.17 29.33
C ALA A 263 -19.10 -4.35 30.85
N ARG A 264 -18.59 -3.41 31.64
CA ARG A 264 -18.50 -3.55 33.11
C ARG A 264 -19.85 -3.38 33.83
N SER A 265 -20.93 -3.01 33.11
CA SER A 265 -22.24 -2.66 33.71
C SER A 265 -23.46 -3.23 32.97
N GLY A 266 -23.27 -4.17 32.03
CA GLY A 266 -24.29 -4.53 31.04
C GLY A 266 -25.29 -5.61 31.47
N GLY A 267 -26.60 -5.33 31.32
CA GLY A 267 -27.70 -6.30 31.47
C GLY A 267 -27.94 -7.18 30.23
N THR A 268 -29.08 -7.88 30.18
CA THR A 268 -29.42 -8.83 29.08
C THR A 268 -29.38 -8.20 27.68
N GLU A 269 -29.85 -6.96 27.55
CA GLU A 269 -29.88 -6.20 26.29
C GLU A 269 -28.46 -5.93 25.76
N PHE A 270 -27.51 -5.69 26.66
CA PHE A 270 -26.11 -5.46 26.31
C PHE A 270 -25.48 -6.71 25.68
N TYR A 271 -25.67 -7.88 26.29
CA TYR A 271 -25.19 -9.15 25.72
C TYR A 271 -25.89 -9.51 24.39
N ALA A 272 -27.18 -9.17 24.26
CA ALA A 272 -27.89 -9.30 22.99
C ALA A 272 -27.27 -8.40 21.90
N SER A 273 -26.89 -7.17 22.23
CA SER A 273 -26.23 -6.23 21.31
C SER A 273 -24.84 -6.71 20.88
N ILE A 274 -24.01 -7.20 21.81
CA ILE A 274 -22.70 -7.80 21.46
C ILE A 274 -22.89 -8.98 20.51
N SER A 275 -23.85 -9.87 20.82
CA SER A 275 -24.15 -11.03 19.99
C SER A 275 -24.64 -10.61 18.59
N ALA A 276 -25.49 -9.58 18.52
CA ALA A 276 -26.01 -9.06 17.27
C ALA A 276 -24.94 -8.38 16.40
N VAL A 277 -24.08 -7.53 16.96
CA VAL A 277 -22.93 -6.93 16.23
C VAL A 277 -21.97 -8.01 15.75
N SER A 278 -21.66 -9.01 16.58
CA SER A 278 -20.75 -10.11 16.19
C SER A 278 -21.31 -10.95 15.03
N ALA A 279 -22.61 -11.23 15.05
CA ALA A 279 -23.30 -11.89 13.95
C ALA A 279 -23.34 -10.99 12.70
N ALA A 280 -23.61 -9.68 12.86
CA ALA A 280 -23.60 -8.72 11.77
C ALA A 280 -22.23 -8.65 11.07
N LEU A 281 -21.12 -8.64 11.84
CA LEU A 281 -19.76 -8.71 11.28
C LEU A 281 -19.51 -9.98 10.46
N THR A 282 -20.01 -11.12 10.95
CA THR A 282 -19.91 -12.42 10.25
C THR A 282 -20.68 -12.37 8.93
N ILE A 283 -21.91 -11.87 8.94
CA ILE A 283 -22.77 -11.78 7.75
C ILE A 283 -22.22 -10.74 6.75
N ALA A 284 -21.76 -9.58 7.24
CA ALA A 284 -21.18 -8.54 6.41
C ALA A 284 -19.92 -9.00 5.68
N HIS A 285 -19.12 -9.88 6.30
CA HIS A 285 -17.98 -10.53 5.66
C HIS A 285 -18.42 -11.61 4.66
N ALA A 286 -19.46 -12.39 4.95
CA ALA A 286 -20.01 -13.33 3.97
C ALA A 286 -20.48 -12.62 2.68
N ILE A 287 -21.21 -11.50 2.82
CA ILE A 287 -21.62 -10.67 1.68
C ILE A 287 -20.39 -10.15 0.92
N ASP A 288 -19.33 -9.73 1.63
CA ASP A 288 -18.06 -9.30 1.02
C ASP A 288 -17.43 -10.39 0.16
N LEU A 289 -17.36 -11.62 0.68
CA LEU A 289 -16.79 -12.75 -0.04
C LEU A 289 -17.63 -13.09 -1.27
N LEU A 290 -18.95 -13.08 -1.17
CA LEU A 290 -19.85 -13.32 -2.30
C LEU A 290 -19.66 -12.27 -3.41
N GLU A 291 -19.65 -11.00 -3.03
CA GLU A 291 -19.58 -9.86 -3.95
C GLU A 291 -18.21 -9.70 -4.60
N THR A 292 -17.12 -9.95 -3.84
CA THR A 292 -15.76 -9.61 -4.25
C THR A 292 -14.93 -10.83 -4.67
N GLN A 293 -15.20 -12.03 -4.10
CA GLN A 293 -14.35 -13.22 -4.26
C GLN A 293 -15.03 -14.38 -4.96
N GLY A 294 -16.34 -14.55 -4.78
CA GLY A 294 -17.11 -15.61 -5.40
C GLY A 294 -17.76 -16.64 -4.47
N MET A 295 -18.41 -17.63 -5.08
CA MET A 295 -19.13 -18.71 -4.38
C MET A 295 -18.20 -19.62 -3.57
N GLY A 296 -17.02 -19.94 -4.09
CA GLY A 296 -16.05 -20.83 -3.44
C GLY A 296 -15.60 -20.33 -2.05
N PRO A 297 -15.07 -19.09 -1.96
CA PRO A 297 -14.69 -18.50 -0.68
C PRO A 297 -15.87 -18.29 0.26
N LEU A 298 -17.05 -17.91 -0.27
CA LEU A 298 -18.27 -17.79 0.52
C LEU A 298 -18.65 -19.14 1.18
N SER A 299 -18.76 -20.20 0.39
CA SER A 299 -19.25 -21.48 0.91
C SER A 299 -18.31 -22.04 1.96
N LYS A 300 -16.99 -22.02 1.71
CA LYS A 300 -15.97 -22.42 2.70
C LYS A 300 -16.01 -21.57 3.97
N TYR A 301 -16.34 -20.29 3.86
CA TYR A 301 -16.51 -19.42 5.03
C TYR A 301 -17.75 -19.80 5.85
N LEU A 302 -18.89 -20.03 5.19
CA LEU A 302 -20.13 -20.45 5.84
C LEU A 302 -20.01 -21.86 6.45
N GLU A 303 -19.35 -22.81 5.77
CA GLU A 303 -19.03 -24.16 6.26
C GLU A 303 -18.22 -24.07 7.57
N ARG A 304 -17.06 -23.38 7.54
CA ARG A 304 -16.23 -23.16 8.74
C ARG A 304 -16.98 -22.44 9.86
N THR A 305 -17.90 -21.54 9.51
CA THR A 305 -18.74 -20.82 10.48
C THR A 305 -19.72 -21.77 11.16
N ALA A 306 -20.38 -22.65 10.39
CA ALA A 306 -21.27 -23.69 10.91
C ALA A 306 -20.52 -24.72 11.77
N GLU A 307 -19.35 -25.17 11.35
CA GLU A 307 -18.50 -26.08 12.13
C GLU A 307 -18.04 -25.47 13.45
N LYS A 308 -17.58 -24.21 13.42
CA LYS A 308 -17.21 -23.49 14.64
C LYS A 308 -18.38 -23.35 15.59
N ALA A 309 -19.60 -23.15 15.09
CA ALA A 309 -20.80 -23.03 15.91
C ALA A 309 -21.14 -24.32 16.68
N LYS A 310 -20.76 -25.50 16.16
CA LYS A 310 -20.95 -26.80 16.82
C LYS A 310 -19.99 -27.03 18.00
N LYS A 311 -18.90 -26.27 18.11
CA LYS A 311 -17.90 -26.49 19.17
C LYS A 311 -18.42 -26.08 20.56
N PRO A 312 -17.99 -26.75 21.66
CA PRO A 312 -18.42 -26.42 23.03
C PRO A 312 -18.15 -24.98 23.45
N LYS A 313 -17.07 -24.37 22.95
CA LYS A 313 -16.66 -22.97 23.22
C LYS A 313 -17.16 -21.95 22.19
N ALA A 314 -18.14 -22.30 21.35
CA ALA A 314 -18.66 -21.40 20.33
C ALA A 314 -19.45 -20.22 20.94
N SER A 315 -19.33 -19.04 20.33
CA SER A 315 -20.06 -17.85 20.80
C SER A 315 -21.57 -17.96 20.56
N LYS A 316 -22.37 -17.29 21.42
CA LYS A 316 -23.83 -17.20 21.27
C LYS A 316 -24.24 -16.64 19.91
N ALA A 317 -23.45 -15.70 19.37
CA ALA A 317 -23.65 -15.13 18.05
C ALA A 317 -23.58 -16.17 16.94
N LEU A 318 -22.54 -17.01 16.94
CA LEU A 318 -22.33 -18.05 15.92
C LEU A 318 -23.39 -19.15 16.02
N ARG A 319 -23.70 -19.62 17.24
CA ARG A 319 -24.77 -20.59 17.47
C ARG A 319 -26.10 -20.07 16.95
N GLY A 320 -26.51 -18.88 17.39
CA GLY A 320 -27.76 -18.26 17.01
C GLY A 320 -27.86 -17.91 15.51
N LEU A 321 -26.73 -17.66 14.85
CA LEU A 321 -26.68 -17.44 13.40
C LEU A 321 -26.81 -18.76 12.62
N SER A 322 -26.02 -19.78 12.97
CA SER A 322 -25.94 -21.04 12.23
C SER A 322 -27.24 -21.84 12.17
N VAL A 323 -28.12 -21.66 13.15
CA VAL A 323 -29.41 -22.37 13.22
C VAL A 323 -30.51 -21.72 12.36
N LYS A 324 -30.31 -20.48 11.88
CA LYS A 324 -31.33 -19.77 11.08
C LYS A 324 -31.51 -20.43 9.71
N ASN A 325 -32.76 -20.56 9.29
CA ASN A 325 -33.12 -21.15 8.00
C ASN A 325 -32.45 -20.42 6.83
N ASP A 326 -32.43 -19.08 6.85
CA ASP A 326 -31.75 -18.27 5.85
C ASP A 326 -30.24 -18.55 5.79
N PHE A 327 -29.58 -18.79 6.94
CA PHE A 327 -28.16 -19.12 6.96
C PHE A 327 -27.91 -20.49 6.32
N LYS A 328 -28.72 -21.49 6.70
CA LYS A 328 -28.65 -22.84 6.13
C LYS A 328 -28.94 -22.83 4.63
N ARG A 329 -29.92 -22.04 4.19
CA ARG A 329 -30.29 -21.87 2.79
C ARG A 329 -29.16 -21.21 1.99
N ALA A 330 -28.59 -20.12 2.49
CA ALA A 330 -27.44 -19.46 1.86
C ALA A 330 -26.24 -20.41 1.73
N LEU A 331 -25.94 -21.17 2.79
CA LEU A 331 -24.88 -22.19 2.78
C LEU A 331 -25.14 -23.27 1.73
N ALA A 332 -26.32 -23.92 1.76
CA ALA A 332 -26.66 -24.98 0.82
C ALA A 332 -26.61 -24.50 -0.64
N MET A 333 -27.22 -23.35 -0.92
CA MET A 333 -27.18 -22.76 -2.26
C MET A 333 -25.75 -22.44 -2.70
N SER A 334 -24.91 -21.88 -1.82
CA SER A 334 -23.52 -21.56 -2.15
C SER A 334 -22.67 -22.80 -2.49
N ILE A 335 -22.92 -23.93 -1.81
CA ILE A 335 -22.26 -25.21 -2.11
C ILE A 335 -22.70 -25.73 -3.47
N THR A 336 -24.02 -25.83 -3.70
CA THR A 336 -24.57 -26.32 -4.97
C THR A 336 -24.13 -25.48 -6.16
N LEU A 337 -24.10 -24.16 -6.02
CA LEU A 337 -23.70 -23.26 -7.11
C LEU A 337 -22.20 -23.30 -7.38
N ARG A 338 -21.37 -23.45 -6.33
CA ARG A 338 -19.90 -23.62 -6.48
C ARG A 338 -19.55 -24.83 -7.35
N GLU A 339 -20.35 -25.90 -7.28
CA GLU A 339 -20.13 -27.13 -8.04
C GLU A 339 -20.66 -27.04 -9.48
N LYS A 340 -21.73 -26.25 -9.69
CA LYS A 340 -22.41 -26.15 -10.99
C LYS A 340 -21.88 -25.06 -11.90
N TYR A 341 -21.34 -23.99 -11.35
CA TYR A 341 -20.95 -22.80 -12.11
C TYR A 341 -19.51 -22.42 -11.81
N SER A 342 -18.77 -22.08 -12.87
CA SER A 342 -17.51 -21.36 -12.68
C SER A 342 -17.77 -19.94 -12.23
N ASP A 343 -16.88 -19.43 -11.39
CA ASP A 343 -17.01 -18.08 -10.86
C ASP A 343 -16.78 -17.04 -11.98
N PRO A 344 -17.67 -16.05 -12.17
CA PRO A 344 -17.55 -15.09 -13.27
C PRO A 344 -16.22 -14.32 -13.31
N LYS A 345 -15.63 -14.01 -12.15
CA LYS A 345 -14.32 -13.34 -12.10
C LYS A 345 -13.19 -14.28 -12.44
N LYS A 346 -13.30 -15.57 -12.05
CA LYS A 346 -12.33 -16.59 -12.46
C LYS A 346 -12.36 -16.80 -13.97
N GLU A 347 -13.54 -16.83 -14.58
CA GLU A 347 -13.65 -16.88 -16.05
C GLU A 347 -13.10 -15.62 -16.71
N ALA A 348 -13.41 -14.43 -16.19
CA ALA A 348 -12.83 -13.18 -16.70
C ALA A 348 -11.28 -13.17 -16.60
N LEU A 349 -10.72 -13.73 -15.52
CA LEU A 349 -9.27 -13.91 -15.34
C LEU A 349 -8.69 -14.91 -16.34
N ARG A 350 -9.37 -16.04 -16.56
CA ARG A 350 -9.00 -17.05 -17.55
C ARG A 350 -8.91 -16.43 -18.93
N GLU A 351 -9.93 -15.70 -19.38
CA GLU A 351 -9.95 -15.01 -20.67
C GLU A 351 -8.75 -14.07 -20.83
N ILE A 352 -8.43 -13.30 -19.79
CA ILE A 352 -7.27 -12.39 -19.81
C ILE A 352 -5.98 -13.17 -19.98
N ILE A 353 -5.76 -14.23 -19.19
CA ILE A 353 -4.51 -14.99 -19.21
C ILE A 353 -4.36 -15.78 -20.51
N GLN A 354 -5.43 -16.39 -21.02
CA GLN A 354 -5.40 -17.17 -22.26
C GLN A 354 -5.22 -16.31 -23.51
N SER A 355 -5.57 -15.02 -23.46
CA SER A 355 -5.35 -14.08 -24.57
C SER A 355 -3.88 -13.66 -24.75
N ILE A 356 -2.98 -14.14 -23.90
CA ILE A 356 -1.59 -13.69 -23.81
C ILE A 356 -0.62 -14.83 -24.18
N LYS A 357 0.56 -14.47 -24.69
CA LYS A 357 1.62 -15.43 -25.04
C LYS A 357 2.02 -16.28 -23.82
N ARG A 358 2.36 -17.56 -24.06
CA ARG A 358 2.66 -18.55 -23.00
C ARG A 358 3.83 -18.17 -22.07
N ASP A 359 4.77 -17.34 -22.54
CA ASP A 359 5.97 -16.94 -21.79
C ASP A 359 5.83 -15.61 -21.03
N THR A 360 4.64 -15.02 -21.02
CA THR A 360 4.37 -13.78 -20.30
C THR A 360 4.38 -14.01 -18.79
N LYS A 361 5.08 -13.14 -18.06
CA LYS A 361 5.07 -13.13 -16.60
C LYS A 361 3.90 -12.31 -16.09
N ILE A 362 3.09 -12.92 -15.23
CA ILE A 362 1.83 -12.35 -14.73
C ILE A 362 1.83 -12.34 -13.21
N ILE A 363 1.28 -11.28 -12.62
CA ILE A 363 0.93 -11.26 -11.20
C ILE A 363 -0.56 -11.10 -11.04
N VAL A 364 -1.17 -11.95 -10.22
CA VAL A 364 -2.58 -11.83 -9.82
C VAL A 364 -2.64 -11.44 -8.36
N PHE A 365 -3.21 -10.27 -8.06
CA PHE A 365 -3.41 -9.79 -6.70
C PHE A 365 -4.81 -10.09 -6.20
N THR A 366 -4.90 -10.53 -4.94
CA THR A 366 -6.16 -10.69 -4.19
C THR A 366 -5.92 -10.40 -2.71
N GLN A 367 -6.94 -9.93 -1.98
CA GLN A 367 -6.83 -9.62 -0.56
C GLN A 367 -6.81 -10.87 0.31
N TYR A 368 -7.41 -11.97 -0.17
CA TYR A 368 -7.71 -13.13 0.66
C TYR A 368 -6.85 -14.34 0.29
N ARG A 369 -6.30 -14.98 1.32
CA ARG A 369 -5.47 -16.19 1.19
C ARG A 369 -6.20 -17.39 0.62
N ASP A 370 -7.49 -17.55 0.98
CA ASP A 370 -8.32 -18.63 0.47
C ASP A 370 -8.59 -18.42 -1.03
N THR A 371 -8.88 -17.18 -1.46
CA THR A 371 -9.00 -16.82 -2.87
C THR A 371 -7.68 -17.03 -3.62
N ALA A 372 -6.54 -16.64 -3.05
CA ALA A 372 -5.23 -16.86 -3.67
C ALA A 372 -4.96 -18.35 -3.94
N ARG A 373 -5.36 -19.22 -3.00
CA ARG A 373 -5.27 -20.67 -3.18
C ARG A 373 -6.17 -21.13 -4.31
N GLU A 374 -7.45 -20.76 -4.28
CA GLU A 374 -8.41 -21.16 -5.32
C GLU A 374 -8.05 -20.66 -6.72
N ILE A 375 -7.54 -19.43 -6.84
CA ILE A 375 -7.05 -18.90 -8.11
C ILE A 375 -5.85 -19.71 -8.58
N THR A 376 -4.90 -20.02 -7.69
CA THR A 376 -3.72 -20.83 -8.06
C THR A 376 -4.13 -22.20 -8.59
N ASP A 377 -5.00 -22.90 -7.86
CA ASP A 377 -5.48 -24.24 -8.24
C ASP A 377 -6.28 -24.19 -9.56
N PHE A 378 -7.16 -23.21 -9.70
CA PHE A 378 -7.93 -22.98 -10.93
C PHE A 378 -7.02 -22.71 -12.13
N LEU A 379 -6.04 -21.83 -11.98
CA LEU A 379 -5.12 -21.47 -13.06
C LEU A 379 -4.23 -22.63 -13.49
N ASN A 380 -3.76 -23.45 -12.56
CA ASN A 380 -2.96 -24.64 -12.86
C ASN A 380 -3.74 -25.75 -13.58
N SER A 381 -5.07 -25.64 -13.69
CA SER A 381 -5.88 -26.55 -14.51
C SER A 381 -5.79 -26.26 -16.02
N PHE A 382 -5.18 -25.14 -16.42
CA PHE A 382 -5.07 -24.74 -17.83
C PHE A 382 -3.69 -25.06 -18.41
N GLU A 383 -3.68 -25.55 -19.65
CA GLU A 383 -2.43 -25.81 -20.38
C GLU A 383 -1.62 -24.51 -20.56
N GLY A 384 -0.31 -24.59 -20.29
CA GLY A 384 0.61 -23.46 -20.45
C GLY A 384 0.64 -22.49 -19.26
N VAL A 385 -0.14 -22.72 -18.21
CA VAL A 385 -0.14 -21.90 -16.99
C VAL A 385 0.57 -22.64 -15.86
N ARG A 386 1.54 -21.98 -15.24
CA ARG A 386 2.31 -22.45 -14.08
C ARG A 386 2.20 -21.39 -12.99
N ALA A 387 1.14 -21.50 -12.20
CA ALA A 387 0.79 -20.58 -11.13
C ALA A 387 1.40 -21.01 -9.80
N VAL A 388 1.99 -20.06 -9.08
CA VAL A 388 2.50 -20.25 -7.71
C VAL A 388 1.86 -19.24 -6.76
N ARG A 389 1.49 -19.72 -5.58
CA ARG A 389 0.86 -18.93 -4.51
C ARG A 389 1.90 -18.18 -3.69
N PHE A 390 1.67 -16.89 -3.42
CA PHE A 390 2.57 -16.01 -2.65
C PHE A 390 1.84 -15.27 -1.52
N VAL A 391 2.08 -15.68 -0.28
CA VAL A 391 1.42 -15.14 0.92
C VAL A 391 2.42 -14.75 2.00
N GLY A 392 1.94 -14.11 3.07
CA GLY A 392 2.76 -13.64 4.20
C GLY A 392 3.18 -14.72 5.17
N GLN A 393 4.05 -14.33 6.11
CA GLN A 393 4.69 -15.23 7.07
C GLN A 393 3.74 -15.77 8.14
N ALA A 394 2.71 -14.99 8.50
CA ALA A 394 1.73 -15.42 9.50
C ALA A 394 1.10 -16.76 9.08
N SER A 395 1.02 -17.72 10.00
CA SER A 395 0.41 -19.03 9.75
C SER A 395 -0.95 -19.12 10.43
N LYS A 396 -1.90 -19.82 9.81
CA LYS A 396 -3.21 -20.17 10.38
C LYS A 396 -3.40 -21.68 10.32
N THR A 397 -4.26 -22.22 11.18
CA THR A 397 -4.63 -23.64 11.13
C THR A 397 -5.14 -24.02 9.74
N GLY A 398 -4.46 -24.96 9.06
CA GLY A 398 -4.78 -25.39 7.69
C GLY A 398 -4.38 -24.41 6.58
N ASP A 399 -3.65 -23.34 6.90
CA ASP A 399 -3.11 -22.39 5.92
C ASP A 399 -1.76 -21.82 6.41
N PRO A 400 -0.65 -22.57 6.19
CA PRO A 400 0.68 -22.10 6.56
C PRO A 400 1.05 -20.84 5.76
N GLY A 401 1.70 -19.90 6.43
CA GLY A 401 2.35 -18.76 5.78
C GLY A 401 3.64 -19.17 5.08
N LEU A 402 4.22 -18.25 4.30
CA LEU A 402 5.55 -18.44 3.70
C LEU A 402 6.60 -17.72 4.55
N SER A 403 7.61 -18.46 5.03
CA SER A 403 8.77 -17.84 5.70
C SER A 403 9.50 -16.89 4.74
N GLN A 404 10.26 -15.93 5.27
CA GLN A 404 11.02 -14.99 4.44
C GLN A 404 11.98 -15.71 3.47
N LYS A 405 12.65 -16.76 3.94
CA LYS A 405 13.49 -17.61 3.08
C LYS A 405 12.68 -18.22 1.94
N LYS A 406 11.49 -18.78 2.22
CA LYS A 406 10.65 -19.39 1.20
C LYS A 406 10.07 -18.37 0.23
N GLN A 407 9.75 -17.17 0.70
CA GLN A 407 9.34 -16.06 -0.16
C GLN A 407 10.44 -15.68 -1.16
N LEU A 408 11.70 -15.62 -0.74
CA LEU A 408 12.84 -15.36 -1.62
C LEU A 408 13.02 -16.47 -2.67
N GLU A 409 12.94 -17.74 -2.25
CA GLU A 409 12.99 -18.89 -3.16
C GLU A 409 11.89 -18.80 -4.24
N VAL A 410 10.64 -18.56 -3.87
CA VAL A 410 9.52 -18.46 -4.82
C VAL A 410 9.71 -17.29 -5.80
N LEU A 411 10.22 -16.15 -5.32
CA LEU A 411 10.51 -15.01 -6.19
C LEU A 411 11.67 -15.30 -7.14
N GLN A 412 12.65 -16.08 -6.72
CA GLN A 412 13.76 -16.51 -7.58
C GLN A 412 13.26 -17.47 -8.68
N SER A 413 12.52 -18.51 -8.33
CA SER A 413 11.87 -19.42 -9.29
C SER A 413 11.02 -18.67 -10.32
N PHE A 414 10.26 -17.67 -9.88
CA PHE A 414 9.46 -16.83 -10.79
C PHE A 414 10.33 -15.94 -11.69
N ARG A 415 11.49 -15.45 -11.22
CA ARG A 415 12.47 -14.72 -12.05
C ARG A 415 13.13 -15.63 -13.10
N GLU A 416 13.39 -16.88 -12.74
CA GLU A 416 14.03 -17.87 -13.62
C GLU A 416 13.06 -18.47 -14.64
N GLY A 417 11.75 -18.28 -14.46
CA GLY A 417 10.71 -18.69 -15.42
C GLY A 417 10.09 -20.06 -15.14
N GLU A 418 10.41 -20.67 -14.00
CA GLU A 418 9.76 -21.90 -13.51
C GLU A 418 8.24 -21.70 -13.42
N PHE A 419 7.82 -20.53 -12.94
CA PHE A 419 6.43 -20.08 -12.89
C PHE A 419 6.23 -18.87 -13.79
N ASN A 420 5.12 -18.83 -14.53
CA ASN A 420 4.72 -17.67 -15.33
C ASN A 420 3.58 -16.87 -14.67
N VAL A 421 2.93 -17.40 -13.63
CA VAL A 421 1.92 -16.66 -12.85
C VAL A 421 2.23 -16.67 -11.36
N LEU A 422 2.28 -15.49 -10.74
CA LEU A 422 2.41 -15.32 -9.29
C LEU A 422 1.09 -14.83 -8.70
N VAL A 423 0.43 -15.64 -7.86
CA VAL A 423 -0.84 -15.27 -7.21
C VAL A 423 -0.56 -14.78 -5.80
N ALA A 424 -0.62 -13.46 -5.57
CA ALA A 424 -0.14 -12.81 -4.36
C ALA A 424 -1.25 -12.16 -3.52
N THR A 425 -1.09 -12.24 -2.19
CA THR A 425 -1.81 -11.37 -1.24
C THR A 425 -1.08 -10.05 -0.99
N SER A 426 -1.73 -9.09 -0.35
CA SER A 426 -1.21 -7.74 0.01
C SER A 426 0.17 -7.71 0.69
N VAL A 427 0.66 -8.84 1.17
CA VAL A 427 2.02 -9.06 1.69
C VAL A 427 3.12 -8.66 0.70
N ALA A 428 2.86 -8.69 -0.62
CA ALA A 428 3.84 -8.20 -1.59
C ALA A 428 4.12 -6.68 -1.49
N GLU A 429 3.36 -5.94 -0.67
CA GLU A 429 3.56 -4.52 -0.34
C GLU A 429 4.76 -4.28 0.61
N GLU A 430 5.16 -5.25 1.43
CA GLU A 430 6.19 -5.08 2.48
C GLU A 430 7.65 -5.08 1.94
N GLY A 431 7.88 -4.39 0.83
CA GLY A 431 9.24 -4.09 0.38
C GLY A 431 9.96 -5.25 -0.32
N LEU A 432 9.20 -6.23 -0.82
CA LEU A 432 9.73 -7.23 -1.73
C LEU A 432 9.87 -6.62 -3.13
N ASP A 433 11.06 -6.79 -3.72
CA ASP A 433 11.37 -6.40 -5.09
C ASP A 433 10.62 -7.35 -6.06
N ILE A 434 9.42 -6.92 -6.44
CA ILE A 434 8.55 -7.64 -7.34
C ILE A 434 9.22 -7.66 -8.73
N PRO A 435 9.42 -8.84 -9.34
CA PRO A 435 10.07 -8.95 -10.65
C PRO A 435 9.35 -8.16 -11.76
N SER A 436 10.06 -7.87 -12.86
CA SER A 436 9.42 -7.33 -14.07
C SER A 436 8.37 -8.32 -14.55
N VAL A 437 7.16 -7.83 -14.80
CA VAL A 437 6.05 -8.62 -15.32
C VAL A 437 5.36 -7.87 -16.43
N ASP A 438 4.79 -8.59 -17.40
CA ASP A 438 4.14 -7.96 -18.54
C ASP A 438 2.70 -7.58 -18.20
N LEU A 439 2.05 -8.34 -17.31
CA LEU A 439 0.67 -8.13 -16.87
C LEU A 439 0.54 -8.21 -15.35
N VAL A 440 -0.23 -7.29 -14.79
CA VAL A 440 -0.78 -7.43 -13.44
C VAL A 440 -2.31 -7.45 -13.51
N VAL A 441 -2.95 -8.44 -12.88
CA VAL A 441 -4.39 -8.51 -12.70
C VAL A 441 -4.74 -8.35 -11.23
N PHE A 442 -5.65 -7.45 -10.90
CA PHE A 442 -6.29 -7.37 -9.60
C PHE A 442 -7.62 -8.10 -9.67
N PHE A 443 -7.77 -9.17 -8.88
CA PHE A 443 -9.00 -9.96 -8.83
C PHE A 443 -10.17 -9.20 -8.20
N GLU A 444 -9.86 -8.22 -7.36
CA GLU A 444 -10.77 -7.22 -6.82
C GLU A 444 -10.04 -5.87 -6.68
N PRO A 445 -10.76 -4.74 -6.61
CA PRO A 445 -10.12 -3.45 -6.42
C PRO A 445 -9.40 -3.37 -5.08
N VAL A 446 -8.06 -3.31 -5.11
CA VAL A 446 -7.23 -3.05 -3.93
C VAL A 446 -6.50 -1.71 -4.12
N PRO A 447 -7.08 -0.58 -3.66
CA PRO A 447 -6.62 0.75 -4.06
C PRO A 447 -5.16 1.07 -3.70
N SER A 448 -4.65 0.54 -2.59
CA SER A 448 -3.26 0.71 -2.13
C SER A 448 -2.26 0.09 -3.11
N GLU A 449 -2.53 -1.15 -3.52
CA GLU A 449 -1.67 -1.98 -4.36
C GLU A 449 -1.74 -1.53 -5.81
N ILE A 450 -2.93 -1.13 -6.29
CA ILE A 450 -3.09 -0.50 -7.61
C ILE A 450 -2.20 0.76 -7.69
N ARG A 451 -2.27 1.62 -6.66
CA ARG A 451 -1.40 2.82 -6.59
C ARG A 451 0.07 2.44 -6.50
N MET A 452 0.43 1.40 -5.75
CA MET A 452 1.82 0.93 -5.67
C MET A 452 2.34 0.48 -7.04
N ILE A 453 1.56 -0.28 -7.80
CA ILE A 453 1.98 -0.78 -9.12
C ILE A 453 2.05 0.35 -10.12
N GLN A 454 1.08 1.28 -10.12
CA GLN A 454 1.16 2.50 -10.91
C GLN A 454 2.42 3.32 -10.55
N ARG A 455 2.82 3.37 -9.27
CA ARG A 455 4.05 4.05 -8.84
C ARG A 455 5.31 3.34 -9.38
N ARG A 456 5.38 2.00 -9.30
CA ARG A 456 6.54 1.19 -9.74
C ARG A 456 6.66 1.13 -11.27
N GLY A 457 5.56 0.93 -12.00
CA GLY A 457 5.54 0.85 -13.46
C GLY A 457 6.02 2.12 -14.16
N ARG A 458 6.03 3.24 -13.44
CA ARG A 458 6.47 4.54 -13.95
C ARG A 458 7.91 4.92 -13.56
N THR A 459 8.57 4.21 -12.63
CA THR A 459 9.92 4.54 -12.12
C THR A 459 11.10 4.15 -13.03
N GLY A 460 10.86 3.82 -14.30
CA GLY A 460 11.90 3.34 -15.22
C GLY A 460 12.52 1.97 -14.87
N ARG A 461 12.37 1.51 -13.62
CA ARG A 461 12.68 0.16 -13.18
C ARG A 461 11.57 -0.77 -13.66
N ARG A 462 11.86 -1.60 -14.67
CA ARG A 462 11.07 -2.79 -15.09
C ARG A 462 9.57 -2.51 -15.21
N SER A 463 9.16 -1.93 -16.35
CA SER A 463 7.78 -1.51 -16.60
C SER A 463 6.81 -2.69 -16.65
N VAL A 464 5.70 -2.58 -15.91
CA VAL A 464 4.52 -3.41 -16.13
C VAL A 464 3.86 -2.97 -17.44
N GLY A 465 3.69 -3.91 -18.38
CA GLY A 465 3.13 -3.62 -19.71
C GLY A 465 1.64 -3.29 -19.69
N ARG A 466 0.85 -3.97 -18.85
CA ARG A 466 -0.60 -3.82 -18.74
C ARG A 466 -1.07 -4.08 -17.31
N VAL A 467 -2.03 -3.29 -16.81
CA VAL A 467 -2.69 -3.56 -15.52
C VAL A 467 -4.19 -3.71 -15.76
N VAL A 468 -4.78 -4.78 -15.26
CA VAL A 468 -6.24 -5.03 -15.33
C VAL A 468 -6.81 -5.13 -13.92
N VAL A 469 -7.96 -4.53 -13.68
CA VAL A 469 -8.70 -4.61 -12.42
C VAL A 469 -10.07 -5.18 -12.70
N LEU A 470 -10.40 -6.33 -12.12
CA LEU A 470 -11.73 -6.91 -12.20
C LEU A 470 -12.68 -6.20 -11.23
N ILE A 471 -13.86 -5.81 -11.72
CA ILE A 471 -14.91 -5.15 -10.93
C ILE A 471 -16.21 -5.93 -11.10
N ALA A 472 -16.72 -6.55 -10.03
CA ALA A 472 -18.09 -7.06 -10.04
C ALA A 472 -19.10 -5.92 -10.01
N GLU A 473 -19.97 -5.85 -11.01
CA GLU A 473 -20.95 -4.75 -11.15
C GLU A 473 -21.99 -4.74 -10.02
N LYS A 474 -22.41 -3.54 -9.62
CA LYS A 474 -23.42 -3.32 -8.56
C LYS A 474 -23.02 -3.91 -7.20
N THR A 475 -21.72 -4.10 -6.96
CA THR A 475 -21.19 -4.61 -5.70
C THR A 475 -20.27 -3.60 -5.01
N ARG A 476 -19.67 -4.00 -3.88
CA ARG A 476 -18.64 -3.23 -3.18
C ARG A 476 -17.43 -2.90 -4.05
N ASP A 477 -17.12 -3.70 -5.06
CA ASP A 477 -16.01 -3.41 -5.97
C ASP A 477 -16.18 -2.04 -6.66
N GLU A 478 -17.39 -1.73 -7.14
CA GLU A 478 -17.68 -0.41 -7.72
C GLU A 478 -17.55 0.71 -6.67
N GLY A 479 -17.99 0.44 -5.43
CA GLY A 479 -17.80 1.36 -4.31
C GLY A 479 -16.32 1.68 -4.07
N PHE A 480 -15.45 0.66 -4.05
CA PHE A 480 -14.01 0.84 -3.92
C PHE A 480 -13.42 1.60 -5.11
N TYR A 481 -13.82 1.27 -6.34
CA TYR A 481 -13.43 2.00 -7.54
C TYR A 481 -13.76 3.49 -7.44
N TRP A 482 -15.02 3.84 -7.20
CA TRP A 482 -15.46 5.24 -7.09
C TRP A 482 -14.79 5.96 -5.93
N SER A 483 -14.55 5.28 -4.80
CA SER A 483 -13.82 5.86 -3.67
C SER A 483 -12.38 6.22 -4.03
N SER A 484 -11.69 5.38 -4.82
CA SER A 484 -10.31 5.62 -5.25
C SER A 484 -10.26 6.80 -6.23
N VAL A 485 -11.18 6.83 -7.20
CA VAL A 485 -11.33 7.93 -8.17
C VAL A 485 -11.63 9.24 -7.45
N ALA A 486 -12.57 9.24 -6.49
CA ALA A 486 -12.90 10.43 -5.71
C ALA A 486 -11.71 10.93 -4.88
N ARG A 487 -10.94 10.02 -4.27
CA ARG A 487 -9.73 10.36 -3.50
C ARG A 487 -8.64 10.95 -4.38
N GLU A 488 -8.43 10.39 -5.58
CA GLU A 488 -7.46 10.94 -6.54
C GLU A 488 -7.88 12.33 -7.04
N ARG A 489 -9.15 12.52 -7.39
CA ARG A 489 -9.70 13.83 -7.78
C ARG A 489 -9.53 14.86 -6.66
N ARG A 490 -9.80 14.48 -5.41
CA ARG A 490 -9.65 15.36 -4.25
C ARG A 490 -8.18 15.75 -4.05
N MET A 491 -7.26 14.80 -4.10
CA MET A 491 -5.82 15.06 -4.03
C MET A 491 -5.38 16.04 -5.14
N LYS A 492 -5.76 15.79 -6.40
CA LYS A 492 -5.43 16.70 -7.53
C LYS A 492 -6.02 18.10 -7.34
N LYS A 493 -7.23 18.22 -6.78
CA LYS A 493 -7.84 19.52 -6.44
C LYS A 493 -7.05 20.24 -5.33
N SER A 494 -6.64 19.53 -4.28
CA SER A 494 -5.81 20.10 -3.21
C SER A 494 -4.45 20.58 -3.71
N LEU A 495 -3.79 19.80 -4.57
CA LEU A 495 -2.51 20.19 -5.17
C LEU A 495 -2.63 21.43 -6.05
N ARG A 496 -3.71 21.56 -6.84
CA ARG A 496 -4.00 22.78 -7.60
C ARG A 496 -4.19 24.00 -6.69
N GLY A 497 -4.97 23.85 -5.62
CA GLY A 497 -5.14 24.92 -4.63
C GLY A 497 -3.83 25.42 -4.02
N ILE A 498 -2.84 24.56 -3.82
CA ILE A 498 -1.50 24.96 -3.34
C ILE A 498 -0.71 25.68 -4.43
N ARG A 499 -0.75 25.19 -5.68
CA ARG A 499 -0.12 25.88 -6.82
C ARG A 499 -0.68 27.30 -7.00
N ASP A 500 -2.00 27.45 -6.89
CA ASP A 500 -2.69 28.72 -7.11
C ASP A 500 -2.40 29.75 -6.01
N ARG A 501 -2.00 29.33 -4.80
CA ARG A 501 -1.52 30.21 -3.70
C ARG A 501 -0.12 30.78 -3.94
N GLY A 502 0.57 30.39 -5.02
CA GLY A 502 1.94 30.82 -5.30
C GLY A 502 3.02 30.09 -4.49
N GLU A 503 2.64 29.11 -3.66
CA GLU A 503 3.53 28.33 -2.79
C GLU A 503 4.25 27.18 -3.51
N GLY A 504 4.15 27.11 -4.85
CA GLY A 504 4.78 26.07 -5.68
C GLY A 504 5.11 26.47 -7.11
N ARG A 505 5.52 27.73 -7.33
CA ARG A 505 6.07 28.16 -8.63
C ARG A 505 7.49 27.63 -8.81
N ALA A 506 7.75 27.04 -9.98
CA ALA A 506 9.11 26.67 -10.39
C ALA A 506 10.01 27.93 -10.43
N PRO A 507 11.26 27.85 -9.94
CA PRO A 507 12.20 28.96 -10.09
C PRO A 507 12.53 29.19 -11.57
N ASP A 508 12.73 30.47 -11.93
CA ASP A 508 13.17 30.90 -13.25
C ASP A 508 14.52 30.24 -13.60
N LEU A 509 14.52 29.48 -14.70
CA LEU A 509 15.64 28.67 -15.17
C LEU A 509 16.69 29.45 -15.97
N THR A 510 16.51 30.77 -16.13
CA THR A 510 17.41 31.61 -16.96
C THR A 510 18.79 31.89 -16.37
N ARG A 511 19.13 31.38 -15.17
CA ARG A 511 20.44 31.61 -14.54
C ARG A 511 21.08 30.31 -14.06
N TRP A 512 21.76 29.62 -14.96
CA TRP A 512 22.76 28.58 -14.66
C TRP A 512 24.12 28.85 -15.31
N THR A 513 24.30 29.99 -15.96
CA THR A 513 25.59 30.51 -16.37
C THR A 513 25.83 31.83 -15.63
N GLU A 514 26.99 31.93 -14.99
CA GLU A 514 27.59 33.09 -14.32
C GLU A 514 27.31 33.24 -12.80
N GLY A 515 28.37 33.01 -12.01
CA GLY A 515 28.73 33.91 -10.93
C GLY A 515 28.86 33.34 -9.51
N SER A 516 30.12 33.03 -9.14
CA SER A 516 30.75 33.16 -7.80
C SER A 516 30.52 32.09 -6.74
#